data_AF-A0A484M3Z0-F1
#
_entry.id   AF-A0A484M3Z0-F1
#
_cell.length_a   1.000
_cell.length_b   1.000
_cell.length_c   1.000
_cell.angle_alpha   90.00
_cell.angle_beta   90.00
_cell.angle_gamma   90.00
#
_symmetry.space_group_name_H-M   'P 1'
#
loop_
_entity.id
_entity.type
_entity.pdbx_description
1 polymer ?
#
loop_
_entity_poly.entity_id
_entity_poly.type
_entity_poly.pdbx_seq_one_letter_code
_entity_poly.pdbx_strand_id
1 'polypeptide(L)'
;MIVKRVQIPSFSVKRAAKTIGSELKDLLWDCARASYPARLLGCLKLLEDKCPEAREWLKARPTKNWSRAEFSTFPKCDMLTNNLSESFNKYILDAREKPILIMLEMIRTKLMKRLATKKKVMDNVNDTLCPKIRAKVAQNTEHAHMFIPTFSGGSKYQVEGPGGLQYVVDLATQTCGCRRWDLTGTPCSHAIACILDNNEDPDLYTDKQYLVSNYLQLYSHYINPVNMMEMWPNDEDGTPIIPPADPPKKKGKKQRARRKQPEEVEGGNDRENVQAGSQSQPPTSGAGDTVKLSRKGTVKMKCTVCGQIGHNKRSHAQKDTIASTQQEKGQRQSSRKTGKKKRKASTPNGPRKRNSAATSVGNEDLGS
;
A
#
# COMPACT_ATOMS: atom_id res chain seq x y z
N MET A 1 -6.29 -1.60 11.61
CA MET A 1 -6.76 -0.98 10.33
C MET A 1 -5.70 -1.20 9.26
N ILE A 2 -6.09 -1.49 8.01
CA ILE A 2 -5.14 -1.59 6.87
C ILE A 2 -5.51 -0.51 5.86
N VAL A 3 -4.63 0.48 5.67
CA VAL A 3 -4.73 1.47 4.60
C VAL A 3 -4.52 0.74 3.27
N LYS A 4 -5.62 0.35 2.60
CA LYS A 4 -5.61 -0.27 1.26
C LYS A 4 -5.13 0.75 0.22
N ARG A 5 -3.80 0.88 0.08
CA ARG A 5 -3.08 1.67 -0.93
C ARG A 5 -3.75 3.03 -1.24
N VAL A 6 -3.31 4.06 -0.53
CA VAL A 6 -3.17 5.40 -1.14
C VAL A 6 -1.98 5.34 -2.12
N GLN A 7 -2.10 4.50 -3.16
CA GLN A 7 -1.19 4.57 -4.29
C GLN A 7 -1.69 5.72 -5.16
N ILE A 8 -0.97 6.83 -5.07
CA ILE A 8 -1.18 8.04 -5.84
C ILE A 8 -1.33 7.65 -7.33
N PRO A 9 -2.33 8.18 -8.05
CA PRO A 9 -2.46 7.92 -9.47
C PRO A 9 -1.25 8.42 -10.24
N SER A 10 -0.86 7.64 -11.23
CA SER A 10 -0.14 8.15 -12.39
C SER A 10 -1.10 9.05 -13.19
N PHE A 11 -1.24 10.30 -12.78
CA PHE A 11 -1.96 11.31 -13.57
C PHE A 11 -1.28 11.38 -14.94
N SER A 12 -2.04 11.12 -16.01
CA SER A 12 -1.50 10.79 -17.33
C SER A 12 -1.06 12.03 -18.12
N VAL A 13 -0.16 12.82 -17.53
CA VAL A 13 0.33 14.10 -18.03
C VAL A 13 1.69 13.89 -18.69
N LYS A 14 1.68 13.73 -20.02
CA LYS A 14 2.89 13.57 -20.82
C LYS A 14 3.78 14.82 -20.73
N ARG A 15 5.06 14.63 -20.38
CA ARG A 15 6.15 15.62 -20.51
C ARG A 15 6.00 16.97 -19.78
N ALA A 16 5.54 16.94 -18.52
CA ALA A 16 5.86 17.98 -17.53
C ALA A 16 6.23 17.40 -16.13
N ALA A 17 6.43 16.08 -16.06
CA ALA A 17 6.04 15.31 -14.88
C ALA A 17 7.01 15.27 -13.69
N LYS A 18 8.29 15.66 -13.83
CA LYS A 18 9.30 15.34 -12.78
C LYS A 18 9.25 16.26 -11.55
N THR A 19 8.90 17.54 -11.71
CA THR A 19 8.75 18.52 -10.61
C THR A 19 7.33 18.57 -10.07
N ILE A 20 6.33 18.63 -10.97
CA ILE A 20 4.90 18.58 -10.62
C ILE A 20 4.57 17.29 -9.85
N GLY A 21 5.18 16.16 -10.22
CA GLY A 21 4.99 14.88 -9.57
C GLY A 21 5.51 14.79 -8.12
N SER A 22 6.49 15.63 -7.73
CA SER A 22 6.92 15.74 -6.32
C SER A 22 6.00 16.65 -5.51
N GLU A 23 5.70 17.85 -6.00
CA GLU A 23 4.86 18.81 -5.26
C GLU A 23 3.44 18.25 -5.02
N LEU A 24 2.82 17.68 -6.05
CA LEU A 24 1.50 17.05 -5.94
C LEU A 24 1.50 15.87 -4.97
N LYS A 25 2.58 15.08 -4.94
CA LYS A 25 2.76 13.97 -4.01
C LYS A 25 2.86 14.45 -2.56
N ASP A 26 3.55 15.54 -2.31
CA ASP A 26 3.71 16.05 -0.94
C ASP A 26 2.44 16.75 -0.43
N LEU A 27 1.67 17.42 -1.29
CA LEU A 27 0.31 17.90 -1.00
C LEU A 27 -0.65 16.75 -0.67
N LEU A 28 -0.60 15.65 -1.43
CA LEU A 28 -1.38 14.43 -1.14
C LEU A 28 -0.97 13.79 0.19
N TRP A 29 0.33 13.77 0.52
CA TRP A 29 0.81 13.33 1.82
C TRP A 29 0.38 14.25 2.96
N ASP A 30 0.29 15.56 2.74
CA ASP A 30 -0.22 16.49 3.74
C ASP A 30 -1.71 16.30 4.03
N CYS A 31 -2.51 16.03 3.00
CA CYS A 31 -3.91 15.59 3.16
C CYS A 31 -4.00 14.28 3.99
N ALA A 32 -3.09 13.32 3.77
CA ALA A 32 -3.05 12.08 4.55
C ALA A 32 -2.55 12.28 6.00
N ARG A 33 -1.55 13.17 6.19
CA ARG A 33 -0.92 13.51 7.49
C ARG A 33 -1.78 14.39 8.38
N ALA A 34 -2.71 15.17 7.82
CA ALA A 34 -3.62 16.04 8.55
C ALA A 34 -4.39 15.25 9.63
N SER A 35 -4.18 15.60 10.91
CA SER A 35 -4.67 14.85 12.07
C SER A 35 -6.06 15.23 12.56
N TYR A 36 -6.61 16.36 12.09
CA TYR A 36 -7.94 16.88 12.44
C TYR A 36 -8.64 17.52 11.21
N PRO A 37 -9.99 17.58 11.18
CA PRO A 37 -10.74 17.94 9.97
C PRO A 37 -10.41 19.31 9.36
N ALA A 38 -10.22 20.35 10.17
CA ALA A 38 -9.91 21.70 9.65
C ALA A 38 -8.57 21.75 8.89
N ARG A 39 -7.52 21.08 9.37
CA ARG A 39 -6.26 20.95 8.63
C ARG A 39 -6.43 20.12 7.36
N LEU A 40 -7.24 19.06 7.38
CA LEU A 40 -7.55 18.27 6.19
C LEU A 40 -8.24 19.13 5.12
N LEU A 41 -9.24 19.94 5.48
CA LEU A 41 -9.91 20.86 4.56
C LEU A 41 -8.94 21.89 3.96
N GLY A 42 -8.04 22.47 4.78
CA GLY A 42 -6.99 23.38 4.30
C GLY A 42 -6.03 22.73 3.31
N CYS A 43 -5.51 21.53 3.62
CA CYS A 43 -4.65 20.78 2.71
C CYS A 43 -5.39 20.37 1.42
N LEU A 44 -6.67 19.99 1.51
CA LEU A 44 -7.50 19.64 0.37
C LEU A 44 -7.76 20.83 -0.55
N LYS A 45 -7.89 22.05 0.00
CA LYS A 45 -7.99 23.27 -0.81
C LYS A 45 -6.68 23.53 -1.57
N LEU A 46 -5.53 23.50 -0.87
CA LEU A 46 -4.21 23.66 -1.52
C LEU A 46 -3.93 22.60 -2.60
N LEU A 47 -4.50 21.39 -2.46
CA LEU A 47 -4.48 20.36 -3.49
C LEU A 47 -5.42 20.70 -4.66
N GLU A 48 -6.64 21.17 -4.39
CA GLU A 48 -7.66 21.57 -5.38
C GLU A 48 -7.17 22.79 -6.21
N ASP A 49 -6.52 23.76 -5.58
CA ASP A 49 -5.87 24.93 -6.20
C ASP A 49 -4.69 24.55 -7.13
N LYS A 50 -4.13 23.34 -7.00
CA LYS A 50 -2.96 22.84 -7.75
C LYS A 50 -3.29 21.74 -8.77
N CYS A 51 -4.29 20.90 -8.48
CA CYS A 51 -4.78 19.81 -9.34
C CYS A 51 -6.21 19.40 -8.92
N PRO A 52 -7.25 20.00 -9.52
CA PRO A 52 -8.65 19.63 -9.26
C PRO A 52 -8.94 18.14 -9.49
N GLU A 53 -8.24 17.49 -10.43
CA GLU A 53 -8.40 16.06 -10.72
C GLU A 53 -7.93 15.17 -9.55
N ALA A 54 -6.90 15.58 -8.82
CA ALA A 54 -6.44 14.89 -7.63
C ALA A 54 -7.43 15.04 -6.47
N ARG A 55 -8.10 16.19 -6.38
CA ARG A 55 -9.16 16.44 -5.43
C ARG A 55 -10.40 15.58 -5.71
N GLU A 56 -10.88 15.52 -6.95
CA GLU A 56 -12.00 14.64 -7.34
C GLU A 56 -11.67 13.17 -7.10
N TRP A 57 -10.43 12.75 -7.39
CA TRP A 57 -9.96 11.40 -7.10
C TRP A 57 -9.99 11.07 -5.59
N LEU A 58 -9.75 12.05 -4.71
CA LEU A 58 -9.92 11.87 -3.26
C LEU A 58 -11.39 11.90 -2.82
N LYS A 59 -12.25 12.75 -3.40
CA LYS A 59 -13.70 12.80 -3.10
C LYS A 59 -14.36 11.42 -3.30
N ALA A 60 -13.90 10.64 -4.28
CA ALA A 60 -14.35 9.26 -4.52
C ALA A 60 -13.89 8.20 -3.49
N ARG A 61 -13.22 8.58 -2.38
CA ARG A 61 -12.62 7.64 -1.40
C ARG A 61 -12.94 8.05 0.05
N PRO A 62 -13.60 7.19 0.85
CA PRO A 62 -13.88 7.49 2.26
C PRO A 62 -12.63 7.88 3.04
N THR A 63 -12.65 9.07 3.61
CA THR A 63 -11.54 9.77 4.29
C THR A 63 -10.95 8.96 5.45
N LYS A 64 -11.79 8.30 6.24
CA LYS A 64 -11.43 7.29 7.27
C LYS A 64 -10.50 6.15 6.80
N ASN A 65 -10.34 5.93 5.50
CA ASN A 65 -9.43 4.91 4.95
C ASN A 65 -8.03 5.47 4.64
N TRP A 66 -7.83 6.80 4.61
CA TRP A 66 -6.61 7.40 4.07
C TRP A 66 -6.09 8.69 4.76
N SER A 67 -6.88 9.39 5.57
CA SER A 67 -6.44 10.58 6.32
C SER A 67 -6.57 10.40 7.83
N ARG A 68 -5.53 10.81 8.58
CA ARG A 68 -5.51 10.75 10.06
C ARG A 68 -6.69 11.48 10.71
N ALA A 69 -7.23 12.52 10.07
CA ALA A 69 -8.36 13.30 10.54
C ALA A 69 -9.61 12.47 10.91
N GLU A 70 -9.81 11.31 10.27
CA GLU A 70 -10.91 10.38 10.55
C GLU A 70 -10.44 9.01 11.09
N PHE A 71 -9.16 8.83 11.37
CA PHE A 71 -8.67 7.59 11.99
C PHE A 71 -9.16 7.49 13.43
N SER A 72 -9.43 6.27 13.88
CA SER A 72 -9.74 6.00 15.30
C SER A 72 -8.51 6.26 16.17
N THR A 73 -8.73 6.77 17.37
CA THR A 73 -7.72 7.02 18.41
C THR A 73 -7.42 5.78 19.25
N PHE A 74 -8.30 4.76 19.23
CA PHE A 74 -8.13 3.50 19.96
C PHE A 74 -6.83 2.73 19.62
N PRO A 75 -6.39 2.62 18.35
CA PRO A 75 -5.21 1.81 18.02
C PRO A 75 -3.87 2.47 18.32
N LYS A 76 -3.85 3.72 18.81
CA LYS A 76 -2.67 4.47 19.27
C LYS A 76 -1.44 4.26 18.37
N CYS A 77 -1.52 4.65 17.10
CA CYS A 77 -0.55 4.24 16.09
C CYS A 77 -0.30 5.33 15.03
N ASP A 78 0.96 5.74 14.87
CA ASP A 78 1.39 6.74 13.88
C ASP A 78 1.43 6.19 12.43
N MET A 79 1.25 4.88 12.22
CA MET A 79 1.42 4.23 10.92
C MET A 79 0.34 4.61 9.89
N LEU A 80 0.72 5.45 8.92
CA LEU A 80 -0.10 5.77 7.74
C LEU A 80 0.01 4.77 6.57
N THR A 81 1.03 3.90 6.56
CA THR A 81 1.39 3.10 5.38
C THR A 81 1.01 1.63 5.51
N ASN A 82 0.76 0.99 4.37
CA ASN A 82 0.56 -0.46 4.25
C ASN A 82 1.84 -1.30 4.48
N ASN A 83 2.88 -0.71 5.08
CA ASN A 83 4.21 -1.30 5.25
C ASN A 83 4.15 -2.66 5.98
N LEU A 84 3.19 -2.86 6.90
CA LEU A 84 3.01 -4.15 7.58
C LEU A 84 2.78 -5.31 6.61
N SER A 85 1.90 -5.17 5.60
CA SER A 85 1.63 -6.26 4.67
C SER A 85 2.73 -6.45 3.64
N GLU A 86 3.43 -5.37 3.24
CA GLU A 86 4.54 -5.45 2.28
C GLU A 86 5.80 -6.05 2.93
N SER A 87 6.11 -5.63 4.17
CA SER A 87 7.13 -6.25 5.02
C SER A 87 6.82 -7.73 5.29
N PHE A 88 5.57 -8.09 5.62
CA PHE A 88 5.19 -9.50 5.82
C PHE A 88 5.34 -10.32 4.54
N ASN A 89 4.82 -9.85 3.40
CA ASN A 89 4.93 -10.56 2.12
C ASN A 89 6.40 -10.78 1.71
N LYS A 90 7.29 -9.80 1.97
CA LYS A 90 8.74 -9.96 1.76
C LYS A 90 9.33 -10.99 2.72
N TYR A 91 8.94 -10.95 4.00
CA TYR A 91 9.49 -11.83 5.05
C TYR A 91 9.20 -13.32 4.82
N ILE A 92 8.05 -13.67 4.24
CA ILE A 92 7.68 -15.06 3.93
C ILE A 92 7.95 -15.48 2.47
N LEU A 93 8.54 -14.62 1.62
CA LEU A 93 8.60 -14.83 0.17
C LEU A 93 9.24 -16.17 -0.23
N ASP A 94 10.45 -16.44 0.28
CA ASP A 94 11.23 -17.65 -0.01
C ASP A 94 10.55 -18.95 0.47
N ALA A 95 9.73 -18.88 1.53
CA ALA A 95 8.98 -20.02 2.05
C ALA A 95 7.80 -20.38 1.12
N ARG A 96 7.17 -19.40 0.47
CA ARG A 96 6.02 -19.61 -0.43
C ARG A 96 6.36 -20.31 -1.74
N GLU A 97 7.64 -20.46 -2.07
CA GLU A 97 8.10 -21.26 -3.22
C GLU A 97 8.43 -22.73 -2.84
N LYS A 98 8.19 -23.15 -1.59
CA LYS A 98 8.47 -24.51 -1.10
C LYS A 98 7.22 -25.40 -1.02
N PRO A 99 7.36 -26.74 -0.94
CA PRO A 99 6.27 -27.64 -0.56
C PRO A 99 5.65 -27.26 0.79
N ILE A 100 4.39 -27.61 1.02
CA ILE A 100 3.60 -27.10 2.16
C ILE A 100 4.26 -27.33 3.53
N LEU A 101 4.80 -28.52 3.79
CA LEU A 101 5.50 -28.84 5.04
C LEU A 101 6.72 -27.94 5.27
N ILE A 102 7.57 -27.81 4.23
CA ILE A 102 8.77 -26.96 4.27
C ILE A 102 8.40 -25.46 4.38
N MET A 103 7.31 -25.02 3.74
CA MET A 103 6.80 -23.66 3.88
C MET A 103 6.37 -23.38 5.33
N LEU A 104 5.61 -24.29 5.95
CA LEU A 104 5.14 -24.15 7.33
C LEU A 104 6.32 -24.17 8.31
N GLU A 105 7.26 -25.11 8.16
CA GLU A 105 8.46 -25.19 9.01
C GLU A 105 9.35 -23.94 8.87
N MET A 106 9.59 -23.45 7.65
CA MET A 106 10.30 -22.19 7.43
C MET A 106 9.60 -21.01 8.10
N ILE A 107 8.27 -20.96 8.11
CA ILE A 107 7.50 -19.90 8.80
C ILE A 107 7.58 -20.07 10.33
N ARG A 108 7.41 -21.28 10.86
CA ARG A 108 7.54 -21.61 12.29
C ARG A 108 8.91 -21.20 12.81
N THR A 109 9.98 -21.66 12.17
CA THR A 109 11.37 -21.32 12.55
C THR A 109 11.69 -19.84 12.36
N LYS A 110 11.15 -19.16 11.33
CA LYS A 110 11.29 -17.69 11.20
C LYS A 110 10.61 -16.96 12.37
N LEU A 111 9.38 -17.32 12.73
CA LEU A 111 8.64 -16.71 13.85
C LEU A 111 9.31 -17.00 15.20
N MET A 112 9.71 -18.24 15.46
CA MET A 112 10.44 -18.67 16.66
C MET A 112 11.68 -17.80 16.90
N LYS A 113 12.55 -17.69 15.89
CA LYS A 113 13.74 -16.83 15.94
C LYS A 113 13.37 -15.35 16.15
N ARG A 114 12.32 -14.85 15.48
CA ARG A 114 11.88 -13.46 15.61
C ARG A 114 11.38 -13.11 17.01
N LEU A 115 10.59 -13.97 17.65
CA LEU A 115 10.10 -13.77 19.02
C LEU A 115 11.29 -13.72 19.99
N ALA A 116 12.16 -14.74 19.97
CA ALA A 116 13.34 -14.81 20.83
C ALA A 116 14.29 -13.60 20.65
N THR A 117 14.57 -13.19 19.40
CA THR A 117 15.36 -11.98 19.13
C THR A 117 14.67 -10.71 19.61
N LYS A 118 13.33 -10.60 19.50
CA LYS A 118 12.61 -9.40 19.97
C LYS A 118 12.52 -9.29 21.48
N LYS A 119 12.35 -10.41 22.18
CA LYS A 119 12.49 -10.46 23.64
C LYS A 119 13.92 -10.06 24.05
N LYS A 120 14.94 -10.78 23.56
CA LYS A 120 16.36 -10.53 23.91
C LYS A 120 16.82 -9.09 23.66
N VAL A 121 16.38 -8.45 22.58
CA VAL A 121 16.72 -7.04 22.30
C VAL A 121 16.14 -6.10 23.36
N MET A 122 14.95 -6.38 23.89
CA MET A 122 14.30 -5.57 24.93
C MET A 122 14.68 -5.96 26.36
N ASP A 123 15.09 -7.21 26.61
CA ASP A 123 15.65 -7.64 27.90
C ASP A 123 16.98 -6.90 28.24
N ASN A 124 17.58 -6.17 27.27
CA ASN A 124 18.79 -5.36 27.42
C ASN A 124 18.51 -3.83 27.43
N VAL A 125 17.26 -3.40 27.56
CA VAL A 125 16.88 -1.97 27.55
C VAL A 125 16.61 -1.49 28.98
N ASN A 126 17.52 -0.67 29.51
CA ASN A 126 17.42 -0.02 30.80
C ASN A 126 16.62 1.30 30.69
N ASP A 127 15.35 1.20 30.28
CA ASP A 127 14.43 2.34 30.07
C ASP A 127 12.99 1.89 30.37
N THR A 128 12.16 2.81 30.87
CA THR A 128 10.73 2.62 31.04
C THR A 128 10.00 2.56 29.68
N LEU A 129 10.44 3.35 28.70
CA LEU A 129 9.84 3.42 27.35
C LEU A 129 10.62 2.62 26.31
N CYS A 130 9.89 2.04 25.35
CA CYS A 130 10.53 1.41 24.19
C CYS A 130 11.41 2.42 23.42
N PRO A 131 12.66 2.07 22.99
CA PRO A 131 13.65 3.04 22.48
C PRO A 131 13.20 3.94 21.31
N LYS A 132 12.26 3.47 20.47
CA LYS A 132 11.68 4.29 19.39
C LYS A 132 10.70 5.36 19.88
N ILE A 133 10.08 5.13 21.03
CA ILE A 133 9.12 6.03 21.67
C ILE A 133 9.88 7.00 22.57
N ARG A 134 10.89 6.53 23.32
CA ARG A 134 11.94 7.36 23.94
C ARG A 134 12.47 8.43 22.99
N ALA A 135 12.99 8.02 21.83
CA ALA A 135 13.47 8.93 20.80
C ALA A 135 12.38 9.85 20.22
N LYS A 136 11.11 9.45 20.27
CA LYS A 136 9.99 10.26 19.77
C LYS A 136 9.49 11.29 20.80
N VAL A 137 9.49 10.94 22.09
CA VAL A 137 9.27 11.90 23.19
C VAL A 137 10.39 12.93 23.16
N ALA A 138 11.66 12.51 23.14
CA ALA A 138 12.82 13.41 23.04
C ALA A 138 12.71 14.39 21.84
N GLN A 139 12.38 13.90 20.64
CA GLN A 139 12.13 14.78 19.49
C GLN A 139 10.94 15.73 19.72
N ASN A 140 9.85 15.29 20.34
CA ASN A 140 8.71 16.15 20.60
C ASN A 140 9.04 17.20 21.69
N THR A 141 9.90 16.87 22.65
CA THR A 141 10.45 17.77 23.69
C THR A 141 11.37 18.82 23.08
N GLU A 142 12.27 18.42 22.18
CA GLU A 142 13.09 19.36 21.40
C GLU A 142 12.22 20.39 20.68
N HIS A 143 11.10 19.98 20.07
CA HIS A 143 10.14 20.89 19.43
C HIS A 143 9.20 21.63 20.41
N ALA A 144 9.22 21.37 21.72
CA ALA A 144 8.28 21.98 22.66
C ALA A 144 8.57 23.47 22.90
N HIS A 145 9.84 23.90 22.83
CA HIS A 145 10.25 25.30 23.04
C HIS A 145 9.65 26.30 22.02
N MET A 146 9.11 25.81 20.91
CA MET A 146 8.42 26.63 19.90
C MET A 146 6.99 27.01 20.31
N PHE A 147 6.52 26.56 21.48
CA PHE A 147 5.14 26.72 21.93
C PHE A 147 5.06 27.36 23.31
N ILE A 148 4.11 28.27 23.48
CA ILE A 148 3.86 28.98 24.75
C ILE A 148 2.58 28.41 25.37
N PRO A 149 2.68 27.70 26.51
CA PRO A 149 1.51 27.27 27.27
C PRO A 149 0.94 28.42 28.11
N THR A 150 -0.38 28.49 28.17
CA THR A 150 -1.15 29.42 28.99
C THR A 150 -2.18 28.59 29.77
N PHE A 151 -1.97 28.42 31.06
CA PHE A 151 -2.86 27.63 31.92
C PHE A 151 -4.24 28.30 32.03
N SER A 152 -5.32 27.52 31.84
CA SER A 152 -6.70 28.01 31.92
C SER A 152 -7.46 27.54 33.17
N GLY A 153 -6.77 26.85 34.09
CA GLY A 153 -7.35 26.26 35.28
C GLY A 153 -7.72 24.78 35.11
N GLY A 154 -7.80 24.06 36.23
CA GLY A 154 -8.08 22.63 36.25
C GLY A 154 -6.96 21.83 35.58
N SER A 155 -7.28 21.11 34.50
CA SER A 155 -6.34 20.27 33.74
C SER A 155 -5.95 20.84 32.37
N LYS A 156 -6.37 22.09 32.07
CA LYS A 156 -6.44 22.60 30.70
C LYS A 156 -5.50 23.76 30.43
N TYR A 157 -5.02 23.78 29.19
CA TYR A 157 -4.09 24.75 28.67
C TYR A 157 -4.54 25.23 27.29
N GLN A 158 -4.40 26.53 27.08
CA GLN A 158 -4.22 27.10 25.74
C GLN A 158 -2.74 26.98 25.37
N VAL A 159 -2.44 26.59 24.15
CA VAL A 159 -1.05 26.51 23.64
C VAL A 159 -0.95 27.28 22.35
N GLU A 160 -0.14 28.33 22.38
CA GLU A 160 0.16 29.18 21.23
C GLU A 160 1.47 28.73 20.57
N GLY A 161 1.60 28.99 19.28
CA GLY A 161 2.74 28.55 18.48
C GLY A 161 2.91 29.34 17.17
N PRO A 162 3.91 28.98 16.35
CA PRO A 162 4.38 29.84 15.26
C PRO A 162 3.29 30.13 14.23
N GLY A 163 3.17 31.39 13.83
CA GLY A 163 2.15 31.85 12.87
C GLY A 163 0.74 31.98 13.44
N GLY A 164 0.59 32.17 14.76
CA GLY A 164 -0.72 32.32 15.41
C GLY A 164 -1.51 31.01 15.50
N LEU A 165 -0.81 29.88 15.53
CA LEU A 165 -1.44 28.57 15.75
C LEU A 165 -1.80 28.42 17.23
N GLN A 166 -3.05 28.07 17.51
CA GLN A 166 -3.58 27.90 18.86
C GLN A 166 -4.21 26.51 18.99
N TYR A 167 -3.91 25.79 20.08
CA TYR A 167 -4.51 24.49 20.40
C TYR A 167 -4.89 24.43 21.88
N VAL A 168 -5.99 23.74 22.18
CA VAL A 168 -6.29 23.32 23.56
C VAL A 168 -5.53 22.02 23.86
N VAL A 169 -4.97 21.90 25.06
CA VAL A 169 -4.44 20.66 25.65
C VAL A 169 -5.22 20.40 26.94
N ASP A 170 -5.49 19.13 27.22
CA ASP A 170 -6.09 18.67 28.47
C ASP A 170 -5.28 17.49 29.01
N LEU A 171 -4.56 17.73 30.10
CA LEU A 171 -3.63 16.75 30.68
C LEU A 171 -4.36 15.59 31.35
N ALA A 172 -5.55 15.82 31.91
CA ALA A 172 -6.33 14.79 32.60
C ALA A 172 -6.97 13.80 31.61
N THR A 173 -7.40 14.28 30.44
CA THR A 173 -7.93 13.40 29.37
C THR A 173 -6.85 12.89 28.42
N GLN A 174 -5.61 13.39 28.54
CA GLN A 174 -4.48 13.11 27.64
C GLN A 174 -4.78 13.40 26.16
N THR A 175 -5.39 14.56 25.91
CA THR A 175 -5.84 15.01 24.57
C THR A 175 -5.20 16.34 24.14
N CYS A 176 -5.15 16.58 22.83
CA CYS A 176 -4.74 17.85 22.28
C CYS A 176 -5.56 18.19 21.02
N GLY A 177 -5.92 19.46 20.81
CA GLY A 177 -6.63 19.93 19.62
C GLY A 177 -5.93 19.64 18.29
N CYS A 178 -4.61 19.41 18.29
CA CYS A 178 -3.87 18.96 17.10
C CYS A 178 -4.07 17.46 16.80
N ARG A 179 -4.73 16.72 17.71
CA ARG A 179 -5.17 15.33 17.65
C ARG A 179 -4.05 14.29 17.49
N ARG A 180 -2.78 14.70 17.60
CA ARG A 180 -1.61 13.82 17.46
C ARG A 180 -1.46 12.89 18.67
N TRP A 181 -1.55 13.42 19.88
CA TRP A 181 -1.42 12.63 21.12
C TRP A 181 -2.52 11.56 21.21
N ASP A 182 -3.75 11.97 20.92
CA ASP A 182 -4.95 11.16 20.85
C ASP A 182 -4.78 9.94 19.94
N LEU A 183 -4.23 10.18 18.73
CA LEU A 183 -4.02 9.19 17.67
C LEU A 183 -2.80 8.28 17.88
N THR A 184 -1.74 8.76 18.54
CA THR A 184 -0.47 8.02 18.65
C THR A 184 -0.23 7.40 20.03
N GLY A 185 -0.79 7.96 21.10
CA GLY A 185 -0.45 7.60 22.47
C GLY A 185 0.90 8.14 22.95
N THR A 186 1.47 9.14 22.28
CA THR A 186 2.71 9.80 22.70
C THR A 186 2.46 11.31 22.73
N PRO A 187 2.80 12.04 23.81
CA PRO A 187 2.50 13.46 23.91
C PRO A 187 3.19 14.22 22.76
N CYS A 188 2.43 15.11 22.12
CA CYS A 188 2.93 15.98 21.06
C CYS A 188 3.69 17.18 21.66
N SER A 189 4.45 17.93 20.85
CA SER A 189 5.20 19.11 21.33
C SER A 189 4.33 20.12 22.10
N HIS A 190 3.06 20.30 21.70
CA HIS A 190 2.12 21.18 22.42
C HIS A 190 1.78 20.65 23.81
N ALA A 191 1.58 19.33 23.93
CA ALA A 191 1.30 18.68 25.21
C ALA A 191 2.54 18.68 26.11
N ILE A 192 3.73 18.42 25.54
CA ILE A 192 4.99 18.45 26.30
C ILE A 192 5.28 19.85 26.83
N ALA A 193 4.97 20.91 26.09
CA ALA A 193 5.08 22.29 26.61
C ALA A 193 4.23 22.49 27.88
N CYS A 194 2.99 21.97 27.91
CA CYS A 194 2.11 22.05 29.08
C CYS A 194 2.59 21.18 30.25
N ILE A 195 3.07 19.96 29.96
CA ILE A 195 3.56 19.01 30.97
C ILE A 195 4.80 19.59 31.67
N LEU A 196 5.72 20.21 30.92
CA LEU A 196 6.91 20.85 31.47
C LEU A 196 6.59 22.14 32.25
N ASP A 197 5.61 22.93 31.81
CA ASP A 197 5.08 24.08 32.56
C ASP A 197 4.47 23.66 33.91
N ASN A 198 3.75 22.54 33.93
CA ASN A 198 3.24 21.91 35.14
C ASN A 198 4.33 21.18 35.98
N ASN A 199 5.60 21.24 35.57
CA ASN A 199 6.76 20.60 36.20
C ASN A 199 6.68 19.05 36.29
N GLU A 200 5.99 18.42 35.34
CA GLU A 200 5.79 16.97 35.26
C GLU A 200 6.67 16.30 34.18
N ASP A 201 6.77 14.97 34.22
CA ASP A 201 7.54 14.16 33.28
C ASP A 201 6.70 13.69 32.07
N PRO A 202 7.05 14.08 30.82
CA PRO A 202 6.40 13.62 29.58
C PRO A 202 6.33 12.11 29.37
N ASP A 203 7.19 11.31 30.02
CA ASP A 203 7.13 9.85 29.90
C ASP A 203 5.89 9.27 30.58
N LEU A 204 5.46 9.85 31.72
CA LEU A 204 4.26 9.44 32.45
C LEU A 204 2.98 9.67 31.64
N TYR A 205 3.05 10.58 30.66
CA TYR A 205 2.00 10.94 29.71
C TYR A 205 2.02 10.11 28.41
N THR A 206 2.89 9.10 28.32
CA THR A 206 2.96 8.16 27.21
C THR A 206 2.11 6.91 27.48
N ASP A 207 1.37 6.46 26.46
CA ASP A 207 0.44 5.33 26.55
C ASP A 207 1.15 4.03 26.96
N LYS A 208 0.53 3.31 27.91
CA LYS A 208 1.10 2.14 28.58
C LYS A 208 1.53 1.03 27.62
N GLN A 209 0.97 0.95 26.40
CA GLN A 209 1.41 -0.04 25.40
C GLN A 209 2.87 0.14 24.93
N TYR A 210 3.47 1.29 25.20
CA TYR A 210 4.85 1.60 24.83
C TYR A 210 5.88 1.31 25.94
N LEU A 211 5.43 0.87 27.11
CA LEU A 211 6.31 0.49 28.21
C LEU A 211 7.13 -0.76 27.85
N VAL A 212 8.40 -0.80 28.28
CA VAL A 212 9.28 -1.97 28.06
C VAL A 212 8.73 -3.21 28.75
N SER A 213 8.14 -3.07 29.94
CA SER A 213 7.45 -4.14 30.65
C SER A 213 6.33 -4.79 29.82
N ASN A 214 5.44 -3.98 29.24
CA ASN A 214 4.34 -4.46 28.41
C ASN A 214 4.83 -5.06 27.09
N TYR A 215 5.94 -4.56 26.52
CA TYR A 215 6.60 -5.22 25.39
C TYR A 215 7.13 -6.61 25.78
N LEU A 216 7.83 -6.72 26.91
CA LEU A 216 8.38 -7.98 27.42
C LEU A 216 7.30 -8.98 27.79
N GLN A 217 6.13 -8.53 28.25
CA GLN A 217 4.94 -9.35 28.45
C GLN A 217 4.36 -9.83 27.11
N LEU A 218 4.21 -8.97 26.11
CA LEU A 218 3.72 -9.33 24.76
C LEU A 218 4.64 -10.34 24.04
N TYR A 219 5.94 -10.27 24.30
CA TYR A 219 6.95 -11.21 23.79
C TYR A 219 7.41 -12.24 24.84
N SER A 220 6.59 -12.51 25.87
CA SER A 220 6.88 -13.55 26.88
C SER A 220 6.71 -14.97 26.31
N HIS A 221 5.70 -15.17 25.46
CA HIS A 221 5.43 -16.45 24.82
C HIS A 221 6.46 -16.77 23.72
N TYR A 222 6.88 -18.03 23.68
CA TYR A 222 7.81 -18.56 22.68
C TYR A 222 7.19 -19.73 21.92
N ILE A 223 7.67 -19.96 20.70
CA ILE A 223 7.34 -21.15 19.91
C ILE A 223 8.37 -22.22 20.27
N ASN A 224 7.91 -23.38 20.75
CA ASN A 224 8.79 -24.47 21.12
C ASN A 224 9.57 -25.02 19.91
N PRO A 225 10.79 -25.56 20.12
CA PRO A 225 11.44 -26.42 19.14
C PRO A 225 10.57 -27.65 18.89
N VAL A 226 10.73 -28.25 17.72
CA VAL A 226 10.05 -29.48 17.31
C VAL A 226 11.13 -30.46 16.86
N ASN A 227 11.04 -31.71 17.29
CA ASN A 227 11.99 -32.76 16.93
C ASN A 227 11.91 -33.12 15.44
N MET A 228 12.81 -33.99 14.95
CA MET A 228 12.65 -34.61 13.64
C MET A 228 11.40 -35.50 13.61
N MET A 229 10.78 -35.65 12.43
CA MET A 229 9.51 -36.35 12.20
C MET A 229 9.47 -37.80 12.73
N GLU A 230 10.61 -38.48 12.76
CA GLU A 230 10.79 -39.83 13.32
C GLU A 230 10.58 -39.89 14.85
N MET A 231 10.73 -38.77 15.55
CA MET A 231 10.53 -38.62 17.00
C MET A 231 9.22 -37.89 17.34
N TRP A 232 8.25 -37.88 16.43
CA TRP A 232 6.90 -37.36 16.72
C TRP A 232 6.04 -38.49 17.29
N PRO A 233 5.15 -38.22 18.26
CA PRO A 233 4.21 -39.24 18.72
C PRO A 233 3.30 -39.67 17.57
N ASN A 234 2.92 -40.95 17.55
CA ASN A 234 1.90 -41.44 16.63
C ASN A 234 0.53 -40.86 17.02
N ASP A 235 -0.36 -40.73 16.03
CA ASP A 235 -1.72 -40.24 16.23
C ASP A 235 -2.61 -41.34 16.84
N GLU A 236 -2.64 -41.42 18.17
CA GLU A 236 -3.40 -42.44 18.92
C GLU A 236 -4.92 -42.34 18.71
N ASP A 237 -5.43 -41.14 18.40
CA ASP A 237 -6.84 -40.91 18.05
C ASP A 237 -7.19 -41.39 16.63
N GLY A 238 -6.19 -41.76 15.82
CA GLY A 238 -6.36 -42.39 14.51
C GLY A 238 -7.15 -41.57 13.49
N THR A 239 -7.27 -40.25 13.66
CA THR A 239 -8.17 -39.40 12.87
C THR A 239 -7.70 -39.32 11.42
N PRO A 240 -8.47 -39.80 10.42
CA PRO A 240 -7.98 -39.86 9.05
C PRO A 240 -7.74 -38.47 8.45
N ILE A 241 -6.47 -38.14 8.16
CA ILE A 241 -6.10 -36.90 7.47
C ILE A 241 -6.50 -37.01 5.99
N ILE A 242 -7.75 -36.63 5.70
CA ILE A 242 -8.30 -36.63 4.34
C ILE A 242 -7.49 -35.66 3.47
N PRO A 243 -6.92 -36.11 2.33
CA PRO A 243 -6.16 -35.23 1.46
C PRO A 243 -7.07 -34.14 0.84
N PRO A 244 -6.59 -32.89 0.70
CA PRO A 244 -7.37 -31.83 0.06
C PRO A 244 -7.79 -32.23 -1.36
N ALA A 245 -9.05 -31.99 -1.71
CA ALA A 245 -9.58 -32.26 -3.04
C ALA A 245 -8.75 -31.57 -4.14
N ASP A 246 -8.54 -32.29 -5.24
CA ASP A 246 -7.57 -31.96 -6.28
C ASP A 246 -7.87 -30.56 -6.88
N PRO A 247 -6.96 -29.57 -6.74
CA PRO A 247 -7.27 -28.19 -7.09
C PRO A 247 -7.48 -28.05 -8.61
N PRO A 248 -8.59 -27.42 -9.06
CA PRO A 248 -8.93 -27.37 -10.49
C PRO A 248 -7.79 -26.77 -11.31
N LYS A 249 -7.41 -27.44 -12.41
CA LYS A 249 -6.19 -27.19 -13.20
C LYS A 249 -6.13 -25.77 -13.80
N LYS A 250 -5.67 -24.79 -13.01
CA LYS A 250 -5.53 -23.38 -13.40
C LYS A 250 -4.50 -23.25 -14.52
N LYS A 251 -4.99 -23.02 -15.75
CA LYS A 251 -4.15 -22.76 -16.94
C LYS A 251 -3.37 -21.44 -16.78
N GLY A 252 -2.05 -21.53 -16.59
CA GLY A 252 -1.14 -20.38 -16.60
C GLY A 252 0.04 -20.50 -15.64
N LYS A 253 1.12 -19.73 -15.87
CA LYS A 253 2.22 -19.63 -14.90
C LYS A 253 1.76 -18.85 -13.67
N LYS A 254 1.98 -19.40 -12.47
CA LYS A 254 1.84 -18.68 -11.19
C LYS A 254 2.74 -17.43 -11.24
N GLN A 255 2.18 -16.23 -11.09
CA GLN A 255 2.99 -15.00 -11.01
C GLN A 255 3.72 -14.95 -9.66
N ARG A 256 5.07 -14.96 -9.71
CA ARG A 256 5.94 -14.94 -8.51
C ARG A 256 5.92 -13.61 -7.76
N ALA A 257 5.69 -12.51 -8.47
CA ALA A 257 5.57 -11.16 -7.93
C ALA A 257 4.30 -10.48 -8.46
N ARG A 258 3.80 -9.47 -7.73
CA ARG A 258 2.87 -8.48 -8.28
C ARG A 258 3.45 -7.95 -9.59
N ARG A 259 2.64 -7.86 -10.64
CA ARG A 259 2.98 -7.10 -11.85
C ARG A 259 3.27 -5.66 -11.43
N LYS A 260 4.53 -5.25 -11.55
CA LYS A 260 4.96 -3.86 -11.32
C LYS A 260 4.16 -2.93 -12.23
N GLN A 261 3.75 -1.78 -11.69
CA GLN A 261 3.26 -0.68 -12.53
C GLN A 261 4.44 -0.03 -13.28
N PRO A 262 4.23 0.73 -14.38
CA PRO A 262 5.32 1.29 -15.17
C PRO A 262 6.36 2.07 -14.35
N GLU A 263 5.93 2.96 -13.46
CA GLU A 263 6.85 3.75 -12.62
C GLU A 263 7.64 2.90 -11.60
N GLU A 264 7.16 1.69 -11.25
CA GLU A 264 7.90 0.76 -10.38
C GLU A 264 9.10 0.09 -11.10
N VAL A 265 9.31 0.37 -12.39
CA VAL A 265 10.40 -0.15 -13.22
C VAL A 265 11.46 0.91 -13.53
N GLU A 266 11.09 2.19 -13.67
CA GLU A 266 11.99 3.25 -14.17
C GLU A 266 13.06 3.72 -13.16
N GLY A 267 12.84 3.56 -11.85
CA GLY A 267 13.82 3.88 -10.81
C GLY A 267 14.75 2.71 -10.42
N GLY A 268 15.14 1.88 -11.39
CA GLY A 268 15.60 0.49 -11.16
C GLY A 268 17.07 0.18 -11.46
N ASN A 269 17.96 1.17 -11.58
CA ASN A 269 19.42 1.01 -11.71
C ASN A 269 20.16 2.03 -10.83
N ASP A 270 21.49 2.00 -10.85
CA ASP A 270 22.40 3.01 -10.29
C ASP A 270 22.46 3.10 -8.75
N ARG A 271 22.89 2.00 -8.12
CA ARG A 271 23.80 2.07 -6.96
C ARG A 271 24.91 1.03 -7.09
N GLU A 272 26.13 1.50 -7.24
CA GLU A 272 27.35 0.67 -7.25
C GLU A 272 27.65 0.05 -5.89
N ASN A 273 28.43 -1.04 -5.90
CA ASN A 273 28.80 -1.80 -4.71
C ASN A 273 30.24 -1.49 -4.29
N VAL A 274 30.42 -0.52 -3.38
CA VAL A 274 31.75 -0.12 -2.88
C VAL A 274 32.24 -1.08 -1.78
N GLN A 275 32.82 -2.18 -2.24
CA GLN A 275 34.08 -2.77 -1.79
C GLN A 275 34.42 -2.82 -0.28
N ALA A 276 34.27 -4.04 0.29
CA ALA A 276 35.16 -4.60 1.33
C ALA A 276 35.06 -6.15 1.28
N GLY A 277 36.11 -6.95 1.49
CA GLY A 277 37.52 -6.56 1.68
C GLY A 277 38.43 -7.64 2.28
N SER A 278 38.53 -8.86 1.74
CA SER A 278 39.48 -9.88 2.24
C SER A 278 39.92 -10.95 1.21
N GLN A 279 41.17 -10.80 0.75
CA GLN A 279 42.16 -11.82 0.35
C GLN A 279 41.71 -13.28 0.05
N SER A 280 41.89 -13.72 -1.20
CA SER A 280 42.71 -14.90 -1.57
C SER A 280 43.03 -14.89 -3.08
N GLN A 281 44.24 -15.34 -3.46
CA GLN A 281 44.71 -15.49 -4.85
C GLN A 281 44.84 -16.99 -5.21
N PRO A 282 44.94 -17.35 -6.51
CA PRO A 282 44.36 -18.61 -7.02
C PRO A 282 45.38 -19.75 -7.23
N PRO A 283 44.90 -20.88 -7.76
CA PRO A 283 45.60 -21.48 -8.91
C PRO A 283 44.71 -21.65 -10.15
N THR A 284 45.15 -20.99 -11.24
CA THR A 284 45.25 -21.47 -12.65
C THR A 284 44.25 -22.44 -13.30
N SER A 285 44.02 -22.18 -14.60
CA SER A 285 43.54 -23.06 -15.69
C SER A 285 42.02 -23.22 -15.85
N GLY A 286 41.56 -23.37 -17.11
CA GLY A 286 40.14 -23.51 -17.49
C GLY A 286 39.56 -22.32 -18.27
N ALA A 287 40.13 -21.98 -19.44
CA ALA A 287 39.52 -21.00 -20.34
C ALA A 287 38.21 -21.56 -20.95
N GLY A 288 37.15 -20.74 -21.02
CA GLY A 288 35.82 -21.19 -21.47
C GLY A 288 34.85 -20.04 -21.70
N ASP A 289 34.99 -19.33 -22.83
CA ASP A 289 34.17 -18.17 -23.19
C ASP A 289 32.69 -18.52 -23.41
N THR A 290 31.83 -18.17 -22.45
CA THR A 290 30.37 -18.25 -22.61
C THR A 290 29.83 -17.06 -23.42
N VAL A 291 30.13 -17.05 -24.73
CA VAL A 291 29.71 -16.01 -25.68
C VAL A 291 28.19 -15.83 -25.66
N LYS A 292 27.74 -14.61 -25.32
CA LYS A 292 26.31 -14.22 -25.36
C LYS A 292 25.83 -14.10 -26.81
N LEU A 293 25.30 -15.19 -27.36
CA LEU A 293 24.79 -15.24 -28.73
C LEU A 293 23.62 -14.26 -28.96
N SER A 294 23.88 -13.23 -29.76
CA SER A 294 22.90 -12.24 -30.21
C SER A 294 22.00 -12.82 -31.31
N ARG A 295 20.68 -12.66 -31.19
CA ARG A 295 19.72 -13.05 -32.24
C ARG A 295 19.64 -12.01 -33.37
N LYS A 296 20.67 -11.97 -34.22
CA LYS A 296 20.63 -11.32 -35.55
C LYS A 296 21.21 -12.26 -36.62
N GLY A 297 20.36 -12.66 -37.56
CA GLY A 297 20.77 -13.43 -38.76
C GLY A 297 20.71 -14.97 -38.62
N THR A 298 20.73 -15.62 -39.79
CA THR A 298 21.13 -17.02 -40.01
C THR A 298 20.36 -18.13 -39.28
N VAL A 299 19.02 -18.07 -39.31
CA VAL A 299 18.19 -19.30 -39.32
C VAL A 299 17.25 -19.25 -40.54
N LYS A 300 17.64 -19.90 -41.64
CA LYS A 300 16.83 -20.00 -42.87
C LYS A 300 15.68 -21.00 -42.66
N MET A 301 14.61 -20.58 -41.95
CA MET A 301 13.43 -21.44 -41.76
C MET A 301 12.72 -21.72 -43.09
N LYS A 302 12.57 -23.01 -43.41
CA LYS A 302 11.78 -23.51 -44.57
C LYS A 302 10.36 -23.85 -44.15
N CYS A 303 9.38 -23.53 -44.99
CA CYS A 303 7.99 -23.88 -44.76
C CYS A 303 7.75 -25.37 -45.01
N THR A 304 7.21 -26.10 -44.02
CA THR A 304 7.02 -27.56 -44.07
C THR A 304 5.78 -27.99 -44.88
N VAL A 305 5.43 -27.24 -45.92
CA VAL A 305 4.25 -27.47 -46.78
C VAL A 305 4.60 -27.10 -48.23
N CYS A 306 5.07 -25.87 -48.49
CA CYS A 306 5.50 -25.41 -49.82
C CYS A 306 7.04 -25.34 -50.01
N GLY A 307 7.82 -25.79 -49.03
CA GLY A 307 9.30 -25.84 -49.07
C GLY A 307 10.02 -24.49 -48.98
N GLN A 308 9.39 -23.38 -49.37
CA GLN A 308 10.06 -22.08 -49.48
C GLN A 308 10.62 -21.53 -48.15
N ILE A 309 11.76 -20.85 -48.25
CA ILE A 309 12.47 -20.24 -47.12
C ILE A 309 11.86 -18.87 -46.78
N GLY A 310 11.84 -18.52 -45.49
CA GLY A 310 11.45 -17.19 -44.99
C GLY A 310 10.04 -17.10 -44.39
N HIS A 311 9.31 -18.22 -44.31
CA HIS A 311 8.07 -18.32 -43.54
C HIS A 311 7.87 -19.73 -42.99
N ASN A 312 6.90 -19.92 -42.09
CA ASN A 312 6.58 -21.23 -41.50
C ASN A 312 5.12 -21.65 -41.75
N LYS A 313 4.77 -22.89 -41.38
CA LYS A 313 3.44 -23.49 -41.60
C LYS A 313 2.27 -22.67 -41.03
N ARG A 314 2.45 -21.92 -39.93
CA ARG A 314 1.38 -21.08 -39.34
C ARG A 314 1.11 -19.81 -40.14
N SER A 315 2.11 -19.32 -40.88
CA SER A 315 2.06 -18.10 -41.70
C SER A 315 1.74 -18.35 -43.18
N HIS A 316 1.56 -19.62 -43.59
CA HIS A 316 1.40 -19.98 -45.01
C HIS A 316 0.06 -19.53 -45.59
N ALA A 317 -1.04 -19.85 -44.90
CA ALA A 317 -2.41 -19.54 -45.33
C ALA A 317 -2.72 -18.05 -45.46
N GLN A 318 -1.78 -17.16 -45.10
CA GLN A 318 -1.85 -15.71 -45.31
C GLN A 318 -1.09 -15.23 -46.56
N LYS A 319 -0.27 -16.08 -47.19
CA LYS A 319 0.39 -15.80 -48.48
C LYS A 319 -0.45 -16.27 -49.67
N ASP A 320 -1.10 -17.42 -49.54
CA ASP A 320 -1.84 -18.04 -50.66
C ASP A 320 -2.98 -17.14 -51.15
N THR A 321 -3.63 -16.40 -50.22
CA THR A 321 -4.65 -15.39 -50.51
C THR A 321 -4.13 -14.18 -51.30
N ILE A 322 -2.83 -13.89 -51.25
CA ILE A 322 -2.19 -12.73 -51.90
C ILE A 322 -1.72 -13.09 -53.32
N ALA A 323 -1.34 -14.36 -53.55
CA ALA A 323 -0.93 -14.85 -54.86
C ALA A 323 -2.08 -14.80 -55.89
N SER A 324 -3.29 -15.21 -55.50
CA SER A 324 -4.45 -15.23 -56.41
C SER A 324 -4.93 -13.85 -56.85
N THR A 325 -4.65 -12.77 -56.11
CA THR A 325 -5.18 -11.42 -56.42
C THR A 325 -4.40 -10.66 -57.50
N GLN A 326 -3.36 -11.25 -58.10
CA GLN A 326 -2.51 -10.58 -59.10
C GLN A 326 -2.71 -11.08 -60.55
N GLN A 327 -3.60 -12.05 -60.81
CA GLN A 327 -3.90 -12.51 -62.19
C GLN A 327 -5.27 -12.04 -62.75
N GLU A 328 -6.17 -11.49 -61.93
CA GLU A 328 -7.50 -10.99 -62.39
C GLU A 328 -7.57 -9.46 -62.57
N LYS A 329 -6.51 -8.83 -63.12
CA LYS A 329 -6.57 -7.45 -63.63
C LYS A 329 -6.33 -7.41 -65.13
N GLY A 330 -7.24 -8.06 -65.88
CA GLY A 330 -7.01 -8.40 -67.29
C GLY A 330 -8.19 -8.37 -68.26
N GLN A 331 -9.42 -7.97 -67.89
CA GLN A 331 -10.51 -7.76 -68.88
C GLN A 331 -11.76 -6.98 -68.41
N ARG A 332 -12.38 -6.29 -69.38
CA ARG A 332 -13.82 -5.93 -69.53
C ARG A 332 -14.56 -5.05 -68.50
N GLN A 333 -14.42 -3.73 -68.73
CA GLN A 333 -15.47 -2.72 -68.96
C GLN A 333 -16.98 -3.00 -68.71
N SER A 334 -17.68 -1.91 -68.33
CA SER A 334 -19.13 -1.59 -68.53
C SER A 334 -20.15 -2.28 -67.61
N SER A 335 -20.88 -1.55 -66.76
CA SER A 335 -21.98 -0.66 -67.21
C SER A 335 -22.46 0.35 -66.14
N ARG A 336 -23.42 1.23 -66.47
CA ARG A 336 -23.92 2.36 -65.64
C ARG A 336 -25.30 2.05 -65.00
N LYS A 337 -25.58 2.55 -63.77
CA LYS A 337 -26.60 3.63 -63.50
C LYS A 337 -26.87 3.96 -62.01
N THR A 338 -26.65 5.23 -61.64
CA THR A 338 -27.50 6.17 -60.85
C THR A 338 -28.48 5.70 -59.74
N GLY A 339 -28.47 6.35 -58.56
CA GLY A 339 -29.59 6.30 -57.58
C GLY A 339 -29.48 7.21 -56.33
N LYS A 340 -30.16 8.37 -56.29
CA LYS A 340 -30.09 9.42 -55.23
C LYS A 340 -30.72 9.07 -53.85
N LYS A 341 -30.07 9.54 -52.77
CA LYS A 341 -30.58 10.21 -51.54
C LYS A 341 -32.06 10.04 -51.09
N LYS A 342 -32.29 9.85 -49.78
CA LYS A 342 -33.01 10.83 -48.90
C LYS A 342 -32.87 10.56 -47.38
N ARG A 343 -33.25 11.55 -46.55
CA ARG A 343 -33.33 11.54 -45.06
C ARG A 343 -34.77 11.88 -44.63
N LYS A 344 -35.23 11.39 -43.47
CA LYS A 344 -36.17 11.97 -42.47
C LYS A 344 -36.17 11.01 -41.25
N ALA A 345 -36.10 11.36 -39.97
CA ALA A 345 -36.60 12.47 -39.12
C ALA A 345 -37.87 12.07 -38.33
N SER A 346 -37.87 12.24 -37.00
CA SER A 346 -38.91 11.75 -36.08
C SER A 346 -38.97 12.53 -34.76
N THR A 347 -40.13 13.13 -34.47
CA THR A 347 -40.55 13.83 -33.22
C THR A 347 -42.04 14.24 -33.39
N PRO A 348 -42.79 14.66 -32.34
CA PRO A 348 -42.98 14.07 -31.01
C PRO A 348 -44.49 14.06 -30.59
N ASN A 349 -44.83 13.59 -29.36
CA ASN A 349 -45.74 14.25 -28.37
C ASN A 349 -46.31 13.28 -27.29
N GLY A 350 -46.75 13.85 -26.15
CA GLY A 350 -47.52 13.18 -25.08
C GLY A 350 -49.04 13.48 -25.17
N PRO A 351 -49.81 13.74 -24.07
CA PRO A 351 -49.37 13.99 -22.67
C PRO A 351 -50.28 13.46 -21.52
N ARG A 352 -49.82 13.68 -20.27
CA ARG A 352 -50.55 13.97 -19.00
C ARG A 352 -51.85 13.21 -18.58
N LYS A 353 -51.88 12.84 -17.29
CA LYS A 353 -52.92 13.31 -16.31
C LYS A 353 -52.38 13.31 -14.85
N ARG A 354 -53.10 13.95 -13.93
CA ARG A 354 -52.88 14.03 -12.46
C ARG A 354 -54.16 13.59 -11.72
N ASN A 355 -54.11 13.32 -10.40
CA ASN A 355 -55.12 13.70 -9.38
C ASN A 355 -54.72 13.25 -7.94
N SER A 356 -55.47 13.68 -6.91
CA SER A 356 -55.32 13.41 -5.45
C SER A 356 -56.66 13.74 -4.72
N ALA A 357 -56.91 13.51 -3.41
CA ALA A 357 -56.10 12.97 -2.30
C ALA A 357 -56.79 11.76 -1.58
N ALA A 358 -57.24 11.70 -0.30
CA ALA A 358 -57.30 12.65 0.83
C ALA A 358 -57.48 11.97 2.22
N THR A 359 -56.97 12.63 3.28
CA THR A 359 -57.42 12.72 4.70
C THR A 359 -57.90 11.52 5.55
N SER A 360 -57.14 11.17 6.61
CA SER A 360 -57.52 10.95 8.03
C SER A 360 -56.29 10.40 8.81
N VAL A 361 -55.83 10.85 10.00
CA VAL A 361 -56.39 11.28 11.32
C VAL A 361 -56.51 10.11 12.32
N GLY A 362 -55.74 10.15 13.43
CA GLY A 362 -55.76 9.18 14.54
C GLY A 362 -54.53 9.30 15.45
N ASN A 363 -54.75 9.39 16.78
CA ASN A 363 -53.77 9.74 17.83
C ASN A 363 -53.08 8.52 18.50
N GLU A 364 -51.98 8.81 19.22
CA GLU A 364 -51.57 8.38 20.61
C GLU A 364 -51.65 6.86 21.01
N ASP A 365 -50.88 6.32 21.96
CA ASP A 365 -50.32 6.89 23.19
C ASP A 365 -49.03 6.14 23.68
N LEU A 366 -48.55 6.43 24.91
CA LEU A 366 -47.34 5.89 25.56
C LEU A 366 -47.63 4.89 26.71
N GLY A 367 -46.64 4.03 27.02
CA GLY A 367 -46.61 3.14 28.19
C GLY A 367 -46.18 1.70 27.82
N SER A 368 -45.31 1.01 28.58
CA SER A 368 -44.58 1.36 29.81
C SER A 368 -43.18 0.75 29.81
#